data_AF-D7FZ75-F1
#
_entry.id   AF-D7FZ75-F1
#
_cell.length_a   1.000
_cell.length_b   1.000
_cell.length_c   1.000
_cell.angle_alpha   90.00
_cell.angle_beta   90.00
_cell.angle_gamma   90.00
#
_symmetry.space_group_name_H-M   'P 1'
#
loop_
_entity.id
_entity.type
_entity.pdbx_description
1 polymer ?
#
loop_
_entity_poly.entity_id
_entity_poly.type
_entity_poly.pdbx_seq_one_letter_code
_entity_poly.pdbx_strand_id
1 'polypeptide(L)'
;MSSIQQLLHVLQARPGVDQQIAVLHELNTSLTMASGHPSQNRVGGVIQTLVPLLSGANNEVVLLAIRALITCIDITPRAAGSLVASGAVKPMCKRLLQIQDMDVAEACLKCLHLLSKDNPRAVLEAGGAKACLAFFDFFPLELQKNALGTVSRLVAPGVCGRRSDIRRAREVRRWWWWWRLWLL
;
A
#
# COMPACT_ATOMS: atom_id res chain seq x y z
N MET A 1 16.66 -17.06 18.46
CA MET A 1 15.53 -16.23 18.00
C MET A 1 15.98 -15.56 16.71
N SER A 2 15.25 -15.68 15.60
CA SER A 2 15.63 -15.04 14.32
C SER A 2 15.69 -13.52 14.48
N SER A 3 16.71 -12.84 13.93
CA SER A 3 16.92 -11.39 14.06
C SER A 3 15.64 -10.57 13.78
N ILE A 4 14.84 -10.97 12.78
CA ILE A 4 13.56 -10.34 12.44
C ILE A 4 12.58 -10.31 13.63
N GLN A 5 12.50 -11.37 14.44
CA GLN A 5 11.56 -11.41 15.58
C GLN A 5 12.00 -10.46 16.71
N GLN A 6 13.31 -10.25 16.88
CA GLN A 6 13.83 -9.27 17.83
C GLN A 6 13.51 -7.85 17.36
N LEU A 7 13.72 -7.55 16.07
CA LEU A 7 13.37 -6.25 15.48
C LEU A 7 11.89 -5.94 15.61
N LEU A 8 11.01 -6.93 15.37
CA LEU A 8 9.57 -6.77 15.55
C LEU A 8 9.21 -6.50 17.01
N HIS A 9 9.83 -7.19 17.97
CA HIS A 9 9.61 -6.95 19.39
C HIS A 9 9.99 -5.52 19.78
N VAL A 10 11.11 -4.99 19.25
CA VAL A 10 11.51 -3.60 19.46
C VAL A 10 10.47 -2.63 18.88
N LEU A 11 9.97 -2.85 17.67
CA LEU A 11 8.93 -2.01 17.07
C LEU A 11 7.61 -2.05 17.85
N GLN A 12 7.24 -3.21 18.41
CA GLN A 12 6.05 -3.38 19.23
C GLN A 12 6.11 -2.59 20.55
N ALA A 13 7.31 -2.36 21.09
CA ALA A 13 7.51 -1.50 22.24
C ALA A 13 7.26 0.01 21.95
N ARG A 14 6.95 0.37 20.70
CA ARG A 14 6.70 1.75 20.23
C ARG A 14 7.82 2.72 20.65
N PRO A 15 9.06 2.48 20.18
CA PRO A 15 10.19 3.32 20.53
C PRO A 15 10.06 4.71 19.88
N GLY A 16 10.95 5.63 20.24
CA GLY A 16 11.05 6.94 19.59
C GLY A 16 11.28 6.82 18.08
N VAL A 17 10.96 7.89 17.34
CA VAL A 17 10.96 7.91 15.87
C VAL A 17 12.31 7.49 15.28
N ASP A 18 13.43 8.01 15.79
CA ASP A 18 14.77 7.70 15.28
C ASP A 18 15.11 6.21 15.44
N GLN A 19 14.70 5.62 16.56
CA GLN A 19 14.88 4.19 16.80
C GLN A 19 13.95 3.34 15.93
N GLN A 20 12.72 3.79 15.66
CA GLN A 20 11.84 3.13 14.69
C GLN A 20 12.47 3.10 13.30
N ILE A 21 13.02 4.23 12.84
CA ILE A 21 13.69 4.35 11.53
C ILE A 21 14.87 3.37 11.45
N ALA A 22 15.76 3.38 12.45
CA ALA A 22 16.91 2.48 12.48
C ALA A 22 16.50 0.99 12.40
N VAL A 23 15.51 0.59 13.20
CA VAL A 23 15.01 -0.78 13.24
C VAL A 23 14.31 -1.17 11.92
N LEU A 24 13.58 -0.24 11.30
CA LEU A 24 12.91 -0.47 10.01
C LEU A 24 13.90 -0.59 8.86
N HIS A 25 15.02 0.14 8.87
CA HIS A 25 16.10 -0.06 7.90
C HIS A 25 16.72 -1.45 8.04
N GLU A 26 17.06 -1.86 9.27
CA GLU A 26 17.61 -3.19 9.53
C GLU A 26 16.63 -4.31 9.13
N LEU A 27 15.34 -4.09 9.39
CA LEU A 27 14.28 -5.01 8.97
C LEU A 27 14.21 -5.14 7.45
N ASN A 28 14.24 -4.04 6.71
CA ASN A 28 14.20 -4.06 5.24
C ASN A 28 15.42 -4.78 4.64
N THR A 29 16.61 -4.52 5.18
CA THR A 29 17.84 -5.24 4.78
C THR A 29 17.70 -6.72 5.05
N SER A 30 17.24 -7.09 6.25
CA SER A 30 17.05 -8.49 6.64
C SER A 30 16.02 -9.22 5.76
N LEU A 31 14.90 -8.58 5.44
CA LEU A 31 13.86 -9.15 4.56
C LEU A 31 14.38 -9.37 3.13
N THR A 32 15.18 -8.43 2.62
CA THR A 32 15.77 -8.53 1.27
C THR A 32 16.77 -9.68 1.21
N MET A 33 17.62 -9.83 2.23
CA MET A 33 18.57 -10.95 2.32
C MET A 33 17.87 -12.30 2.51
N ALA A 34 16.74 -12.33 3.23
CA ALA A 34 15.96 -13.54 3.47
C ALA A 34 15.13 -14.01 2.26
N SER A 35 15.06 -13.22 1.18
CA SER A 35 14.27 -13.53 -0.02
C SER A 35 14.70 -14.84 -0.73
N GLY A 36 15.90 -15.34 -0.47
CA GLY A 36 16.39 -16.65 -0.96
C GLY A 36 15.98 -17.89 -0.15
N HIS A 37 15.36 -17.72 1.03
CA HIS A 37 15.02 -18.84 1.94
C HIS A 37 13.55 -18.80 2.38
N PRO A 38 12.61 -19.34 1.58
CA PRO A 38 11.16 -19.22 1.81
C PRO A 38 10.65 -19.94 3.07
N SER A 39 11.43 -20.84 3.68
CA SER A 39 11.01 -21.67 4.82
C SER A 39 11.01 -20.97 6.18
N GLN A 40 11.59 -19.77 6.32
CA GLN A 40 11.73 -19.06 7.60
C GLN A 40 10.88 -17.79 7.76
N ASN A 41 10.19 -17.33 6.70
CA ASN A 41 9.55 -16.02 6.74
C ASN A 41 8.19 -16.04 7.44
N ARG A 42 8.19 -15.67 8.73
CA ARG A 42 6.98 -15.33 9.52
C ARG A 42 6.39 -13.98 9.09
N VAL A 43 6.02 -13.85 7.82
CA VAL A 43 5.48 -12.62 7.22
C VAL A 43 4.25 -12.10 7.97
N GLY A 44 3.45 -12.99 8.57
CA GLY A 44 2.29 -12.60 9.36
C GLY A 44 2.63 -11.66 10.52
N GLY A 45 3.71 -11.91 11.27
CA GLY A 45 4.11 -11.05 12.39
C GLY A 45 4.62 -9.68 11.93
N VAL A 46 5.29 -9.64 10.77
CA VAL A 46 5.75 -8.39 10.14
C VAL A 46 4.54 -7.54 9.73
N ILE A 47 3.58 -8.13 9.01
CA ILE A 47 2.36 -7.44 8.58
C ILE A 47 1.62 -6.83 9.78
N GLN A 48 1.36 -7.62 10.82
CA GLN A 48 0.61 -7.15 11.99
C GLN A 48 1.30 -5.98 12.72
N THR A 49 2.63 -5.97 12.72
CA THR A 49 3.41 -4.91 13.39
C THR A 49 3.52 -3.64 12.55
N LEU A 50 3.62 -3.77 11.21
CA LEU A 50 3.85 -2.64 10.31
C LEU A 50 2.57 -1.92 9.86
N VAL A 51 1.42 -2.61 9.77
CA VAL A 51 0.17 -1.99 9.32
C VAL A 51 -0.26 -0.78 10.18
N PRO A 52 -0.14 -0.81 11.52
CA PRO A 52 -0.39 0.36 12.35
C PRO A 52 0.49 1.57 12.00
N LEU A 53 1.74 1.35 11.57
CA LEU A 53 2.70 2.41 11.25
C LEU A 53 2.30 3.22 10.01
N LEU A 54 1.49 2.65 9.11
CA LEU A 54 1.01 3.34 7.90
C LEU A 54 0.22 4.62 8.20
N SER A 55 -0.40 4.67 9.39
CA SER A 55 -1.17 5.83 9.85
C SER A 55 -0.35 6.80 10.73
N GLY A 56 0.95 6.58 10.89
CA GLY A 56 1.84 7.39 11.74
C GLY A 56 2.12 8.79 11.17
N ALA A 57 2.58 9.75 11.98
CA ALA A 57 2.82 11.11 11.49
C ALA A 57 4.10 11.25 10.64
N ASN A 58 5.12 10.44 10.92
CA ASN A 58 6.42 10.53 10.25
C ASN A 58 6.41 9.77 8.92
N ASN A 59 6.71 10.46 7.82
CA ASN A 59 6.66 9.90 6.46
C ASN A 59 7.78 8.88 6.18
N GLU A 60 8.94 9.03 6.80
CA GLU A 60 10.06 8.08 6.64
C GLU A 60 9.73 6.72 7.28
N VAL A 61 9.18 6.73 8.50
CA VAL A 61 8.66 5.52 9.17
C VAL A 61 7.61 4.82 8.29
N VAL A 62 6.68 5.60 7.75
CA VAL A 62 5.61 5.09 6.87
C VAL A 62 6.19 4.50 5.59
N LEU A 63 7.13 5.19 4.95
CA LEU A 63 7.79 4.75 3.73
C LEU A 63 8.53 3.42 3.94
N LEU A 64 9.34 3.32 4.99
CA LEU A 64 10.08 2.11 5.32
C LEU A 64 9.15 0.93 5.67
N ALA A 65 8.04 1.20 6.36
CA ALA A 65 7.02 0.20 6.62
C ALA A 65 6.36 -0.31 5.33
N ILE A 66 5.97 0.58 4.40
CA ILE A 66 5.38 0.17 3.11
C ILE A 66 6.37 -0.63 2.28
N ARG A 67 7.65 -0.21 2.23
CA ARG A 67 8.70 -0.95 1.51
C ARG A 67 8.86 -2.37 2.05
N ALA A 68 8.91 -2.53 3.36
CA ALA A 68 8.98 -3.85 4.00
C ALA A 68 7.75 -4.72 3.66
N LEU A 69 6.56 -4.12 3.62
CA LEU A 69 5.32 -4.79 3.23
C LEU A 69 5.32 -5.22 1.75
N ILE A 70 5.86 -4.40 0.85
CA ILE A 70 6.03 -4.75 -0.57
C ILE A 70 6.99 -5.95 -0.69
N THR A 71 8.15 -5.90 -0.03
CA THR A 71 9.09 -7.03 -0.01
C THR A 71 8.42 -8.30 0.51
N CYS A 72 7.57 -8.20 1.54
CA CYS A 72 6.80 -9.33 2.05
C CYS A 72 5.86 -9.94 0.99
N ILE A 73 5.23 -9.13 0.14
CA ILE A 73 4.39 -9.59 -0.97
C ILE A 73 5.24 -10.31 -2.02
N ASP A 74 6.39 -9.73 -2.38
CA ASP A 74 7.25 -10.27 -3.44
C ASP A 74 7.88 -11.62 -3.05
N ILE A 75 8.24 -11.81 -1.77
CA ILE A 75 8.88 -13.06 -1.30
C ILE A 75 7.89 -14.14 -0.85
N THR A 76 6.58 -13.83 -0.73
CA THR A 76 5.60 -14.78 -0.19
C THR A 76 4.25 -14.68 -0.92
N PRO A 77 3.86 -15.72 -1.69
CA PRO A 77 2.64 -15.71 -2.50
C PRO A 77 1.34 -15.41 -1.74
N ARG A 78 1.27 -15.72 -0.43
CA ARG A 78 0.08 -15.51 0.42
C ARG A 78 0.07 -14.19 1.19
N ALA A 79 1.14 -13.41 1.12
CA ALA A 79 1.26 -12.19 1.93
C ALA A 79 0.26 -11.11 1.51
N ALA A 80 -0.08 -11.01 0.21
CA ALA A 80 -1.06 -10.05 -0.28
C ALA A 80 -2.43 -10.20 0.39
N GLY A 81 -2.95 -11.44 0.48
CA GLY A 81 -4.23 -11.71 1.14
C GLY A 81 -4.20 -11.39 2.65
N SER A 82 -3.10 -11.75 3.32
CA SER A 82 -2.88 -11.42 4.74
C SER A 82 -2.82 -9.90 4.99
N LEU A 83 -2.17 -9.16 4.08
CA LEU A 83 -2.06 -7.71 4.16
C LEU A 83 -3.42 -7.02 3.95
N VAL A 84 -4.24 -7.54 3.04
CA VAL A 84 -5.63 -7.06 2.86
C VAL A 84 -6.46 -7.35 4.10
N ALA A 85 -6.37 -8.56 4.66
CA ALA A 85 -7.12 -8.96 5.86
C ALA A 85 -6.75 -8.16 7.11
N SER A 86 -5.50 -7.70 7.23
CA SER A 86 -5.05 -6.80 8.31
C SER A 86 -5.50 -5.35 8.15
N GLY A 87 -6.16 -5.00 7.04
CA GLY A 87 -6.76 -3.67 6.86
C GLY A 87 -5.83 -2.60 6.28
N ALA A 88 -4.68 -2.98 5.72
CA ALA A 88 -3.65 -2.05 5.22
C ALA A 88 -4.10 -1.15 4.05
N VAL A 89 -5.12 -1.58 3.29
CA VAL A 89 -5.56 -0.91 2.06
C VAL A 89 -6.09 0.51 2.34
N LYS A 90 -6.88 0.68 3.41
CA LYS A 90 -7.49 1.98 3.74
C LYS A 90 -6.45 3.05 4.12
N PRO A 91 -5.46 2.78 5.00
CA PRO A 91 -4.35 3.70 5.26
C PRO A 91 -3.61 4.14 3.99
N MET A 92 -3.31 3.22 3.07
CA MET A 92 -2.64 3.54 1.80
C MET A 92 -3.50 4.44 0.91
N CYS A 93 -4.80 4.15 0.82
CA CYS A 93 -5.74 5.01 0.08
C CYS A 93 -5.82 6.42 0.68
N LYS A 94 -5.80 6.55 2.01
CA LYS A 94 -5.80 7.86 2.68
C LYS A 94 -4.55 8.67 2.34
N ARG A 95 -3.37 8.03 2.32
CA ARG A 95 -2.11 8.67 1.93
C ARG A 95 -2.14 9.22 0.50
N LEU A 96 -2.66 8.45 -0.44
CA LEU A 96 -2.81 8.89 -1.83
C LEU A 96 -3.83 10.01 -2.01
N LEU A 97 -4.81 10.15 -1.11
CA LEU A 97 -5.77 11.25 -1.12
C LEU A 97 -5.24 12.52 -0.42
N GLN A 98 -4.12 12.40 0.31
CA GLN A 98 -3.49 13.47 1.08
C GLN A 98 -1.97 13.39 0.89
N ILE A 99 -1.52 13.57 -0.35
CA ILE A 99 -0.10 13.46 -0.69
C ILE A 99 0.68 14.57 0.03
N GLN A 100 1.47 14.15 1.01
CA GLN A 100 2.45 15.00 1.70
C GLN A 100 3.88 14.73 1.23
N ASP A 101 4.10 13.53 0.69
CA ASP A 101 5.40 13.00 0.31
C ASP A 101 5.22 12.10 -0.92
N MET A 102 5.97 12.39 -1.98
CA MET A 102 5.85 11.69 -3.27
C MET A 102 6.38 10.25 -3.19
N ASP A 103 7.42 9.99 -2.40
CA ASP A 103 7.98 8.65 -2.24
C ASP A 103 7.00 7.74 -1.50
N VAL A 104 6.31 8.28 -0.49
CA VAL A 104 5.23 7.57 0.21
C VAL A 104 4.08 7.27 -0.73
N ALA A 105 3.70 8.22 -1.60
CA ALA A 105 2.63 8.03 -2.58
C ALA A 105 3.00 6.93 -3.60
N GLU A 106 4.21 6.97 -4.13
CA GLU A 106 4.74 5.94 -5.02
C GLU A 106 4.70 4.55 -4.36
N ALA A 107 5.21 4.45 -3.14
CA ALA A 107 5.22 3.19 -2.41
C ALA A 107 3.79 2.67 -2.14
N CYS A 108 2.87 3.55 -1.73
CA CYS A 108 1.45 3.21 -1.54
C CYS A 108 0.83 2.67 -2.84
N LEU A 109 1.03 3.38 -3.95
CA LEU A 109 0.45 3.02 -5.24
C LEU A 109 1.02 1.70 -5.77
N LYS A 110 2.33 1.49 -5.63
CA LYS A 110 2.99 0.22 -5.98
C LYS A 110 2.42 -0.93 -5.16
N CYS A 111 2.25 -0.75 -3.85
CA CYS A 111 1.66 -1.78 -3.00
C CYS A 111 0.20 -2.09 -3.38
N LEU A 112 -0.63 -1.06 -3.59
CA LEU A 112 -2.01 -1.23 -4.08
C LEU A 112 -2.07 -1.93 -5.44
N HIS A 113 -1.14 -1.63 -6.34
CA HIS A 113 -1.02 -2.31 -7.63
C HIS A 113 -0.76 -3.81 -7.46
N LEU A 114 0.16 -4.20 -6.56
CA LEU A 114 0.41 -5.60 -6.25
C LEU A 114 -0.81 -6.28 -5.64
N LEU A 115 -1.44 -5.65 -4.64
CA LEU A 115 -2.65 -6.20 -3.99
C LEU A 115 -3.81 -6.38 -4.96
N SER A 116 -3.95 -5.49 -5.95
CA SER A 116 -5.02 -5.54 -6.95
C SER A 116 -4.97 -6.77 -7.86
N LYS A 117 -3.83 -7.47 -7.94
CA LYS A 117 -3.69 -8.69 -8.76
C LYS A 117 -4.57 -9.81 -8.22
N ASP A 118 -4.51 -10.05 -6.91
CA ASP A 118 -5.23 -11.17 -6.27
C ASP A 118 -6.49 -10.71 -5.51
N ASN A 119 -6.54 -9.44 -5.10
CA ASN A 119 -7.60 -8.91 -4.23
C ASN A 119 -8.25 -7.61 -4.79
N PRO A 120 -8.64 -7.55 -6.07
CA PRO A 120 -9.14 -6.33 -6.69
C PRO A 120 -10.41 -5.79 -6.01
N ARG A 121 -11.30 -6.68 -5.55
CA ARG A 121 -12.54 -6.27 -4.87
C ARG A 121 -12.28 -5.52 -3.58
N ALA A 122 -11.36 -6.00 -2.75
CA ALA A 122 -11.03 -5.36 -1.48
C ALA A 122 -10.41 -3.97 -1.69
N VAL A 123 -9.55 -3.84 -2.72
CA VAL A 123 -8.97 -2.55 -3.11
C VAL A 123 -10.04 -1.58 -3.61
N LEU A 124 -11.00 -2.06 -4.41
CA LEU A 124 -12.13 -1.24 -4.88
C LEU A 124 -13.02 -0.77 -3.72
N GLU A 125 -13.40 -1.68 -2.82
CA GLU A 125 -14.29 -1.39 -1.69
C GLU A 125 -13.65 -0.40 -0.69
N ALA A 126 -12.32 -0.41 -0.55
CA ALA A 126 -11.57 0.54 0.25
C ALA A 126 -11.40 1.94 -0.39
N GLY A 127 -11.87 2.14 -1.63
CA GLY A 127 -11.76 3.40 -2.36
C GLY A 127 -10.48 3.55 -3.19
N GLY A 128 -9.78 2.44 -3.47
CA GLY A 128 -8.51 2.43 -4.19
C GLY A 128 -8.59 3.07 -5.58
N ALA A 129 -9.71 2.93 -6.29
CA ALA A 129 -9.90 3.56 -7.59
C ALA A 129 -9.83 5.10 -7.53
N LYS A 130 -10.51 5.70 -6.53
CA LYS A 130 -10.48 7.14 -6.31
C LYS A 130 -9.07 7.58 -5.89
N ALA A 131 -8.46 6.85 -4.96
CA ALA A 131 -7.13 7.16 -4.45
C ALA A 131 -6.06 7.14 -5.55
N CYS A 132 -6.07 6.13 -6.44
CA CYS A 132 -5.10 6.03 -7.54
C CYS A 132 -5.24 7.14 -8.60
N LEU A 133 -6.42 7.74 -8.73
CA LEU A 133 -6.71 8.74 -9.76
C LEU A 133 -6.74 10.18 -9.23
N ALA A 134 -6.65 10.37 -7.91
CA ALA A 134 -6.79 11.68 -7.27
C ALA A 134 -5.73 12.69 -7.70
N PHE A 135 -4.50 12.25 -7.96
CA PHE A 135 -3.38 13.10 -8.41
C PHE A 135 -2.73 12.57 -9.69
N PHE A 136 -3.51 11.86 -10.51
CA PHE A 136 -3.00 11.13 -11.68
C PHE A 136 -2.17 12.00 -12.62
N ASP A 137 -2.63 13.22 -12.91
CA ASP A 137 -1.96 14.13 -13.86
C ASP A 137 -0.60 14.62 -13.35
N PHE A 138 -0.36 14.56 -12.03
CA PHE A 138 0.89 14.96 -11.40
C PHE A 138 1.85 13.80 -11.17
N PHE A 139 1.39 12.57 -11.37
CA PHE A 139 2.24 11.40 -11.19
C PHE A 139 3.25 11.26 -12.34
N PRO A 140 4.50 10.84 -12.04
CA PRO A 140 5.43 10.43 -13.07
C PRO A 140 4.88 9.22 -13.84
N LEU A 141 5.37 9.03 -15.06
CA LEU A 141 4.84 8.04 -16.02
C LEU A 141 4.70 6.63 -15.43
N GLU A 142 5.67 6.19 -14.62
CA GLU A 142 5.64 4.87 -14.01
C GLU A 142 4.51 4.71 -12.97
N LEU A 143 4.22 5.76 -12.20
CA LEU A 143 3.07 5.78 -11.29
C LEU A 143 1.76 5.83 -12.09
N GLN A 144 1.68 6.59 -13.18
CA GLN A 144 0.51 6.61 -14.04
C GLN A 144 0.19 5.21 -14.62
N LYS A 145 1.21 4.48 -15.11
CA LYS A 145 1.07 3.09 -15.57
C LYS A 145 0.52 2.19 -14.46
N ASN A 146 1.09 2.29 -13.25
CA ASN A 146 0.65 1.51 -12.10
C ASN A 146 -0.79 1.85 -11.69
N ALA A 147 -1.16 3.14 -11.69
CA ALA A 147 -2.51 3.61 -11.39
C ALA A 147 -3.53 3.07 -12.41
N LEU A 148 -3.26 3.21 -13.71
CA LEU A 148 -4.14 2.71 -14.77
C LEU A 148 -4.26 1.18 -14.72
N GLY A 149 -3.14 0.47 -14.54
CA GLY A 149 -3.14 -0.99 -14.40
C GLY A 149 -3.94 -1.45 -13.19
N THR A 150 -3.83 -0.73 -12.07
CA THR A 150 -4.64 -0.99 -10.86
C THR A 150 -6.11 -0.78 -11.18
N VAL A 151 -6.50 0.43 -11.61
CA VAL A 151 -7.89 0.79 -11.87
C VAL A 151 -8.54 -0.12 -12.89
N SER A 152 -7.85 -0.48 -13.97
CA SER A 152 -8.32 -1.41 -15.00
C SER A 152 -8.76 -2.75 -14.38
N ARG A 153 -7.96 -3.32 -13.47
CA ARG A 153 -8.32 -4.55 -12.73
C ARG A 153 -9.50 -4.33 -11.79
N LEU A 154 -9.58 -3.17 -11.13
CA LEU A 154 -10.69 -2.87 -10.21
C LEU A 154 -12.03 -2.76 -10.95
N VAL A 155 -12.04 -2.26 -12.19
CA VAL A 155 -13.26 -2.08 -12.99
C VAL A 155 -13.55 -3.25 -13.93
N ALA A 156 -12.73 -4.30 -13.90
CA ALA A 156 -12.89 -5.46 -14.77
C ALA A 156 -14.25 -6.16 -14.54
N PRO A 157 -14.86 -6.74 -15.60
CA PRO A 157 -16.08 -7.54 -15.49
C PRO A 157 -15.88 -8.67 -14.46
N GLY A 158 -16.78 -8.77 -13.48
CA GLY A 158 -16.70 -9.76 -12.39
C GLY A 158 -16.22 -9.19 -11.05
N VAL A 159 -15.48 -8.07 -11.04
CA VAL A 159 -15.13 -7.34 -9.80
C VAL A 159 -16.22 -6.32 -9.47
N CYS A 160 -16.67 -5.57 -10.47
CA CYS A 160 -17.70 -4.53 -10.35
C CYS A 160 -19.11 -5.15 -10.42
N GLY A 161 -19.47 -5.94 -9.41
CA GLY A 161 -20.73 -6.71 -9.40
C GLY A 161 -21.95 -5.96 -8.83
N ARG A 162 -21.79 -4.82 -8.14
CA ARG A 162 -22.91 -4.07 -7.53
C ARG A 162 -23.08 -2.70 -8.17
N ARG A 163 -24.34 -2.23 -8.31
CA ARG A 163 -24.68 -0.88 -8.81
C ARG A 163 -23.98 0.26 -8.04
N SER A 164 -23.62 0.06 -6.79
CA SER A 164 -22.83 0.99 -5.97
C SER A 164 -21.41 1.21 -6.51
N ASP A 165 -20.79 0.17 -7.07
CA ASP A 165 -19.41 0.21 -7.57
C ASP A 165 -19.33 0.96 -8.90
N ILE A 166 -20.36 0.81 -9.74
CA ILE A 166 -20.54 1.60 -10.98
C ILE A 166 -20.76 3.09 -10.65
N ARG A 167 -21.48 3.41 -9.56
CA ARG A 167 -21.65 4.82 -9.13
C ARG A 167 -20.32 5.43 -8.68
N ARG A 168 -19.49 4.69 -7.92
CA ARG A 168 -18.14 5.12 -7.52
C ARG A 168 -17.22 5.33 -8.73
N ALA A 169 -17.26 4.44 -9.71
CA ALA A 169 -16.50 4.60 -10.96
C ALA A 169 -16.98 5.82 -11.80
N ARG A 170 -18.30 6.09 -11.83
CA ARG A 170 -18.86 7.28 -12.48
C ARG A 170 -18.59 8.58 -11.71
N GLU A 171 -18.49 8.53 -10.39
CA GLU A 171 -18.03 9.67 -9.57
C GLU A 171 -16.60 10.03 -9.91
N VAL A 172 -15.69 9.07 -10.05
CA VAL A 172 -14.32 9.35 -10.48
C VAL A 172 -14.28 10.11 -11.81
N ARG A 173 -15.13 9.75 -12.79
CA ARG A 173 -15.27 10.54 -14.03
C ARG A 173 -15.85 11.95 -13.79
N ARG A 174 -16.86 12.11 -12.93
CA ARG A 174 -17.45 13.42 -12.62
C ARG A 174 -16.49 14.34 -11.86
N TRP A 175 -15.70 13.78 -10.96
CA TRP A 175 -14.61 14.49 -10.28
C TRP A 175 -13.54 14.92 -11.29
N TRP A 176 -13.17 14.07 -12.25
CA TRP A 176 -12.27 14.44 -13.35
C TRP A 176 -12.76 15.63 -14.19
N TRP A 177 -14.07 15.66 -14.50
CA TRP A 177 -14.68 16.79 -15.22
C TRP A 177 -14.72 18.09 -14.40
N TRP A 178 -15.07 18.01 -13.11
CA TRP A 178 -15.09 19.16 -12.21
C TRP A 178 -13.69 19.72 -11.92
N TRP A 179 -12.69 18.84 -11.81
CA TRP A 179 -11.32 19.25 -11.53
C TRP A 179 -10.64 19.88 -12.75
N ARG A 180 -10.93 19.38 -13.97
CA ARG A 180 -10.56 20.07 -15.22
C ARG A 180 -11.20 21.44 -15.38
N LEU A 181 -12.39 21.66 -14.82
CA LEU A 181 -13.09 22.95 -14.86
C LEU A 181 -12.58 23.97 -13.81
N TRP A 182 -11.75 23.53 -12.87
CA TRP A 182 -11.17 24.37 -11.81
C TRP A 182 -9.69 24.73 -12.08
N LEU A 183 -9.11 24.15 -13.13
CA LEU A 183 -7.73 24.35 -13.61
C LEU A 183 -7.66 25.11 -14.95
N LEU A 184 -8.81 25.53 -15.49
CA LEU A 184 -9.00 26.47 -16.60
C LEU A 184 -9.73 27.70 -16.07
#